data_AF-A0A6B2EG99-F1
#
_entry.id   AF-A0A6B2EG99-F1
#
_cell.length_a   1.000
_cell.length_b   1.000
_cell.length_c   1.000
_cell.angle_alpha   90.00
_cell.angle_beta   90.00
_cell.angle_gamma   90.00
#
_symmetry.space_group_name_H-M   'P 1'
#
loop_
_entity.id
_entity.type
_entity.pdbx_description
1 polymer ?
#
loop_
_entity_poly.entity_id
_entity_poly.type
_entity_poly.pdbx_seq_one_letter_code
_entity_poly.pdbx_strand_id
1 'polypeptide(L)'
;LVTVSRHFHKSPQRLSKRVKMPKLEGEERQKQLEPLFKAGWSMVQGRDAINKEFLFKNFNEAFGFMTRVALLAEKMDHHPEWFNVYNKVQVTMSTHDVSGLSAKDVRVANFMEDVFKTYQ
;
A
#
# COMPACT_ATOMS: atom_id res chain seq x y z
N LEU A 1 52.34 -4.98 -14.33
CA LEU A 1 50.98 -4.75 -14.86
C LEU A 1 50.22 -6.08 -14.81
N VAL A 2 49.19 -6.20 -13.97
CA VAL A 2 48.31 -7.38 -13.95
C VAL A 2 46.89 -6.87 -14.22
N THR A 3 46.36 -7.18 -15.41
CA THR A 3 45.03 -6.79 -15.84
C THR A 3 44.02 -7.80 -15.32
N VAL A 4 43.20 -7.43 -14.34
CA VAL A 4 42.07 -8.26 -13.90
C VAL A 4 40.86 -7.94 -14.76
N SER A 5 40.54 -8.80 -15.71
CA SER A 5 39.35 -8.70 -16.56
C SER A 5 38.12 -9.14 -15.76
N ARG A 6 37.35 -8.17 -15.24
CA ARG A 6 36.07 -8.42 -14.55
C ARG A 6 35.02 -8.83 -15.58
N HIS A 7 34.72 -10.12 -15.65
CA HIS A 7 33.54 -10.64 -16.35
C HIS A 7 32.30 -10.33 -15.52
N PHE A 8 31.50 -9.37 -15.97
CA PHE A 8 30.17 -9.12 -15.42
C PHE A 8 29.23 -10.24 -15.91
N HIS A 9 28.88 -11.17 -15.01
CA HIS A 9 27.74 -12.07 -15.22
C HIS A 9 26.46 -11.23 -15.06
N LYS A 10 25.79 -10.90 -16.17
CA LYS A 10 24.42 -10.39 -16.11
C LYS A 10 23.50 -11.57 -15.81
N SER A 11 22.98 -11.61 -14.58
CA SER A 11 21.89 -12.51 -14.22
C SER A 11 20.73 -12.33 -15.21
N PRO A 12 20.16 -13.40 -15.77
CA PRO A 12 19.02 -13.26 -16.66
C PRO A 12 17.84 -12.71 -15.86
N GLN A 13 17.39 -11.50 -16.22
CA GLN A 13 16.15 -10.95 -15.71
C GLN A 13 15.01 -11.88 -16.14
N ARG A 14 14.48 -12.63 -15.17
CA ARG A 14 13.24 -13.38 -15.34
C ARG A 14 12.15 -12.36 -15.65
N LEU A 15 11.71 -12.31 -16.90
CA LEU A 15 10.51 -11.59 -17.29
C LEU A 15 9.32 -12.26 -16.60
N SER A 16 9.00 -11.82 -15.38
CA SER A 16 7.73 -12.18 -14.76
C SER A 16 6.65 -11.47 -15.57
N LYS A 17 5.78 -12.21 -16.26
CA LYS A 17 4.51 -11.65 -16.74
C LYS A 17 3.81 -11.06 -15.51
N ARG A 18 3.80 -9.74 -15.38
CA ARG A 18 3.10 -9.01 -14.31
C ARG A 18 1.63 -9.37 -14.47
N VAL A 19 1.10 -10.21 -13.57
CA VAL A 19 -0.33 -10.56 -13.60
C VAL A 19 -1.08 -9.27 -13.34
N LYS A 20 -1.76 -8.75 -14.38
CA LYS A 20 -2.53 -7.52 -14.28
C LYS A 20 -3.72 -7.82 -13.37
N MET A 21 -3.73 -7.24 -12.19
CA MET A 21 -4.77 -7.52 -11.22
C MET A 21 -6.04 -6.77 -11.61
N PRO A 22 -7.22 -7.40 -11.59
CA PRO A 22 -8.44 -6.76 -12.03
C PRO A 22 -8.91 -5.70 -11.03
N LYS A 23 -9.72 -4.77 -11.55
CA LYS A 23 -10.50 -3.83 -10.76
C LYS A 23 -11.49 -4.61 -9.87
N LEU A 24 -11.66 -4.17 -8.62
CA LEU A 24 -12.68 -4.71 -7.73
C LEU A 24 -14.06 -4.17 -8.11
N GLU A 25 -14.99 -5.08 -8.36
CA GLU A 25 -16.36 -4.80 -8.77
C GLU A 25 -17.36 -5.75 -8.09
N GLY A 26 -18.65 -5.43 -8.18
CA GLY A 26 -19.75 -6.28 -7.73
C GLY A 26 -19.70 -6.69 -6.26
N GLU A 27 -20.17 -7.91 -5.98
CA GLU A 27 -20.24 -8.46 -4.62
C GLU A 27 -18.87 -8.60 -3.97
N GLU A 28 -17.83 -8.96 -4.73
CA GLU A 28 -16.47 -9.11 -4.21
C GLU A 28 -15.90 -7.78 -3.71
N ARG A 29 -16.17 -6.68 -4.43
CA ARG A 29 -15.82 -5.33 -3.97
C ARG A 29 -16.49 -5.03 -2.63
N GLN A 30 -17.80 -5.28 -2.53
CA GLN A 30 -18.54 -5.00 -1.30
C GLN A 30 -17.99 -5.83 -0.13
N LYS A 31 -17.80 -7.13 -0.34
CA LYS A 31 -17.28 -8.06 0.67
C LYS A 31 -15.89 -7.69 1.17
N GLN A 32 -15.01 -7.23 0.28
CA GLN A 32 -13.64 -6.84 0.64
C GLN A 32 -13.55 -5.46 1.30
N LEU A 33 -14.44 -4.51 0.95
CA LEU A 33 -14.42 -3.17 1.51
C LEU A 33 -15.21 -3.03 2.81
N GLU A 34 -16.21 -3.88 3.05
CA GLU A 34 -17.07 -3.80 4.24
C GLU A 34 -16.29 -3.83 5.57
N PRO A 35 -15.27 -4.69 5.77
CA PRO A 35 -14.44 -4.66 6.96
C PRO A 35 -13.64 -3.36 7.11
N LEU A 36 -13.15 -2.79 5.99
CA LEU A 36 -12.40 -1.54 6.00
C LEU A 36 -13.31 -0.36 6.37
N PHE A 37 -14.56 -0.35 5.88
CA PHE A 37 -15.53 0.66 6.24
C PHE A 37 -15.89 0.61 7.73
N LYS A 38 -16.05 -0.59 8.30
CA LYS A 38 -16.20 -0.76 9.76
C LYS A 38 -14.98 -0.27 10.54
N ALA A 39 -13.79 -0.35 9.95
CA ALA A 39 -12.56 0.17 10.53
C ALA A 39 -12.36 1.68 10.32
N GLY A 40 -13.32 2.39 9.72
CA GLY A 40 -13.26 3.84 9.53
C GLY A 40 -12.63 4.31 8.22
N TRP A 41 -12.41 3.41 7.25
CA TRP A 41 -12.11 3.83 5.88
C TRP A 41 -13.37 4.34 5.19
N SER A 42 -13.21 5.24 4.22
CA SER A 42 -14.32 5.75 3.41
C SER A 42 -13.96 5.90 1.95
N MET A 43 -14.97 6.02 1.08
CA MET A 43 -14.75 6.31 -0.34
C MET A 43 -14.36 7.77 -0.54
N VAL A 44 -13.40 8.02 -1.43
CA VAL A 44 -13.05 9.39 -1.86
C VAL A 44 -14.11 9.91 -2.83
N GLN A 45 -14.62 11.12 -2.60
CA GLN A 45 -15.60 11.73 -3.50
C GLN A 45 -14.99 11.96 -4.90
N GLY A 46 -15.69 11.52 -5.95
CA GLY A 46 -15.27 11.72 -7.34
C GLY A 46 -14.07 10.87 -7.79
N ARG A 47 -13.59 9.92 -6.96
CA ARG A 47 -12.47 9.06 -7.29
C ARG A 47 -12.72 7.64 -6.80
N ASP A 48 -12.40 6.65 -7.62
CA ASP A 48 -12.44 5.24 -7.19
C ASP A 48 -11.20 4.91 -6.32
N ALA A 49 -11.28 5.34 -5.06
CA ALA A 49 -10.25 5.22 -4.05
C ALA A 49 -10.89 5.17 -2.65
N ILE A 50 -10.16 4.63 -1.69
CA ILE A 50 -10.52 4.69 -0.27
C ILE A 50 -9.52 5.53 0.50
N ASN A 51 -9.96 6.20 1.56
CA ASN A 51 -9.10 6.96 2.46
C ASN A 51 -9.37 6.68 3.94
N LYS A 52 -8.38 6.98 4.77
CA LYS A 52 -8.47 6.98 6.25
C LYS A 52 -7.40 7.91 6.84
N GLU A 53 -7.71 8.54 7.97
CA GLU A 53 -6.73 9.22 8.82
C GLU A 53 -6.36 8.32 10.00
N PHE A 54 -5.05 8.12 10.21
CA PHE A 54 -4.50 7.44 11.38
C PHE A 54 -3.92 8.49 12.33
N LEU A 55 -4.32 8.42 13.60
CA LEU A 55 -3.87 9.32 14.66
C LEU A 55 -3.00 8.56 15.67
N PHE A 56 -1.80 9.08 15.92
CA PHE A 56 -0.81 8.52 16.83
C PHE A 56 -0.56 9.44 18.02
N LYS A 57 0.20 9.01 19.03
CA LYS A 57 0.56 9.87 20.17
C LYS A 57 1.54 10.97 19.79
N ASN A 58 2.45 10.69 18.85
CA ASN A 58 3.53 11.59 18.45
C ASN A 58 4.06 11.23 17.04
N PHE A 59 5.01 12.00 16.54
CA PHE A 59 5.62 11.78 15.23
C PHE A 59 6.42 10.48 15.13
N ASN A 60 7.09 10.03 16.21
CA ASN A 60 7.91 8.82 16.18
C ASN A 60 7.05 7.58 15.92
N GLU A 61 5.90 7.48 16.59
CA GLU A 61 4.93 6.41 16.36
C GLU A 61 4.36 6.44 14.94
N ALA A 62 3.94 7.63 14.47
CA ALA A 62 3.44 7.81 13.11
C ALA A 62 4.47 7.37 12.06
N PHE A 63 5.73 7.78 12.20
CA PHE A 63 6.78 7.42 11.26
C PHE A 63 7.20 5.95 11.38
N GLY A 64 7.11 5.34 12.56
CA GLY A 64 7.27 3.89 12.76
C GLY A 64 6.20 3.08 12.03
N PHE A 65 4.93 3.52 12.11
CA PHE A 65 3.84 2.96 11.32
C PHE A 65 4.12 3.08 9.82
N MET A 66 4.47 4.28 9.35
CA MET A 66 4.79 4.56 7.95
C MET A 66 5.93 3.66 7.44
N THR A 67 6.98 3.47 8.25
CA THR A 67 8.12 2.62 7.89
C THR A 67 7.71 1.16 7.68
N ARG A 68 6.88 0.60 8.57
CA ARG A 68 6.38 -0.78 8.43
C ARG A 68 5.53 -0.95 7.17
N VAL A 69 4.67 0.03 6.89
CA VAL A 69 3.84 0.06 5.68
C VAL A 69 4.69 0.15 4.41
N ALA A 70 5.73 1.00 4.40
CA ALA A 70 6.63 1.15 3.27
C ALA A 70 7.34 -0.17 2.90
N LEU A 71 7.77 -0.96 3.90
CA LEU A 71 8.39 -2.27 3.67
C LEU A 71 7.44 -3.26 2.99
N LEU A 72 6.16 -3.27 3.38
CA LEU A 72 5.17 -4.12 2.70
C LEU A 72 4.86 -3.60 1.30
N ALA A 73 4.66 -2.28 1.17
CA ALA A 73 4.35 -1.62 -0.10
C ALA A 73 5.40 -1.95 -1.17
N GLU A 74 6.68 -1.89 -0.80
CA GLU A 74 7.79 -2.25 -1.69
C GLU A 74 7.77 -3.73 -2.07
N LYS A 75 7.57 -4.63 -1.10
CA LYS A 75 7.44 -6.06 -1.36
C LYS A 75 6.28 -6.39 -2.30
N MET A 76 5.21 -5.60 -2.26
CA MET A 76 4.02 -5.79 -3.08
C MET A 76 4.05 -5.04 -4.41
N ASP A 77 5.04 -4.15 -4.60
CA ASP A 77 5.08 -3.19 -5.71
C ASP A 77 3.71 -2.47 -5.83
N HIS A 78 3.29 -1.89 -4.70
CA HIS A 78 2.02 -1.15 -4.56
C HIS A 78 2.11 -0.13 -3.42
N HIS A 79 2.19 1.15 -3.78
CA HIS A 79 2.50 2.23 -2.84
C HIS A 79 1.24 3.04 -2.48
N PRO A 80 1.09 3.49 -1.22
CA PRO A 80 0.01 4.38 -0.83
C PRO A 80 0.26 5.82 -1.31
N GLU A 81 -0.82 6.58 -1.45
CA GLU A 81 -0.76 8.04 -1.42
C GLU A 81 -0.97 8.48 0.03
N TRP A 82 -0.08 9.29 0.58
CA TRP A 82 -0.26 9.77 1.94
C TRP A 82 0.20 11.21 2.17
N PHE A 83 -0.35 11.82 3.21
CA PHE A 83 0.04 13.12 3.73
C PHE A 83 0.22 13.00 5.24
N ASN A 84 1.40 13.35 5.74
CA ASN A 84 1.73 13.26 7.16
C ASN A 84 2.02 14.66 7.74
N VAL A 85 1.36 14.96 8.86
CA VAL A 85 1.63 16.15 9.68
C VAL A 85 1.75 15.68 11.13
N TYR A 86 2.97 15.69 11.66
CA TYR A 86 3.28 15.26 13.02
C TYR A 86 2.70 13.85 13.31
N ASN A 87 1.70 13.75 14.19
CA ASN A 87 1.09 12.50 14.62
C ASN A 87 -0.12 12.05 13.78
N LYS A 88 -0.39 12.71 12.65
CA LYS A 88 -1.50 12.38 11.74
C LYS A 88 -0.97 11.86 10.42
N VAL A 89 -1.48 10.72 9.97
CA VAL A 89 -1.17 10.14 8.65
C VAL A 89 -2.48 9.93 7.89
N GLN A 90 -2.73 10.77 6.90
CA GLN A 90 -3.86 10.62 5.99
C GLN A 90 -3.42 9.74 4.83
N VAL A 91 -4.13 8.66 4.58
CA VAL A 91 -3.82 7.68 3.53
C VAL A 91 -4.95 7.61 2.53
N THR A 92 -4.61 7.55 1.25
CA THR A 92 -5.51 7.21 0.14
C THR A 92 -4.94 6.02 -0.64
N MET A 93 -5.79 5.04 -0.94
CA MET A 93 -5.46 3.84 -1.70
C MET A 93 -6.26 3.77 -3.00
N SER A 94 -5.56 3.54 -4.11
CA SER A 94 -6.12 3.28 -5.43
C SER A 94 -5.05 2.62 -6.29
N THR A 95 -5.46 1.78 -7.24
CA THR A 95 -4.56 1.15 -8.20
C THR A 95 -4.62 1.89 -9.54
N HIS A 96 -3.53 2.58 -9.89
CA HIS A 96 -3.42 3.35 -11.13
C HIS A 96 -3.67 2.52 -12.39
N ASP A 97 -3.11 1.30 -12.47
CA ASP A 97 -3.19 0.41 -13.64
C ASP A 97 -4.61 -0.01 -14.03
N VAL A 98 -5.57 0.11 -13.10
CA VAL A 98 -6.99 -0.20 -13.32
C VAL A 98 -7.91 1.00 -13.09
N SER A 99 -7.34 2.20 -12.85
CA SER A 99 -8.10 3.43 -12.58
C SER A 99 -9.20 3.19 -11.52
N GLY A 100 -8.81 2.58 -10.40
CA GLY A 100 -9.75 2.22 -9.34
C GLY A 100 -9.17 1.29 -8.30
N LEU A 101 -10.02 0.78 -7.42
CA LEU A 101 -9.61 -0.15 -6.38
C LEU A 101 -9.30 -1.54 -6.95
N SER A 102 -8.26 -2.17 -6.42
CA SER A 102 -7.93 -3.58 -6.65
C SER A 102 -7.70 -4.31 -5.32
N ALA A 103 -7.52 -5.62 -5.36
CA ALA A 103 -7.19 -6.42 -4.17
C ALA A 103 -5.87 -5.97 -3.46
N LYS A 104 -4.99 -5.21 -4.15
CA LYS A 104 -3.71 -4.72 -3.61
C LYS A 104 -4.00 -3.58 -2.64
N ASP A 105 -4.94 -2.70 -2.98
CA ASP A 105 -5.40 -1.61 -2.12
C ASP A 105 -5.96 -2.16 -0.81
N VAL A 106 -6.86 -3.15 -0.91
CA VAL A 106 -7.46 -3.83 0.24
C VAL A 106 -6.40 -4.50 1.11
N ARG A 107 -5.42 -5.19 0.49
CA ARG A 107 -4.36 -5.88 1.22
C ARG A 107 -3.43 -4.93 1.97
N VAL A 108 -3.04 -3.81 1.35
CA VAL A 108 -2.22 -2.79 2.02
C VAL A 108 -3.03 -2.10 3.12
N ALA A 109 -4.29 -1.75 2.89
CA ALA A 109 -5.17 -1.15 3.89
C ALA A 109 -5.38 -2.06 5.12
N ASN A 110 -5.62 -3.36 4.91
CA ASN A 110 -5.72 -4.32 6.02
C ASN A 110 -4.41 -4.43 6.81
N PHE A 111 -3.26 -4.44 6.12
CA PHE A 111 -1.98 -4.42 6.82
C PHE A 111 -1.77 -3.14 7.63
N MET A 112 -2.20 -1.98 7.13
CA MET A 112 -2.19 -0.74 7.89
C MET A 112 -3.03 -0.88 9.16
N GLU A 113 -4.23 -1.47 9.10
CA GLU A 113 -5.04 -1.73 10.30
C GLU A 113 -4.30 -2.60 11.32
N ASP A 114 -3.64 -3.67 10.86
CA ASP A 114 -2.91 -4.58 11.76
C ASP A 114 -1.68 -3.92 12.39
N VAL A 115 -0.95 -3.09 11.64
CA VAL A 115 0.15 -2.28 12.18
C VAL A 115 -0.40 -1.23 13.15
N PHE A 116 -1.49 -0.55 12.81
CA PHE A 116 -2.06 0.53 13.62
C PHE A 116 -2.54 0.05 15.00
N LYS A 117 -3.13 -1.15 15.08
CA LYS A 117 -3.53 -1.78 16.35
C LYS A 117 -2.38 -1.95 17.34
N THR A 118 -1.11 -1.97 16.90
CA THR A 118 0.03 -2.06 17.81
C THR A 118 0.38 -0.73 18.50
N TYR A 119 -0.30 0.35 18.13
CA TYR A 119 -0.15 1.70 18.70
C TYR A 119 -1.36 2.15 19.52
N GLN A 120 -2.37 1.29 19.67
CA GLN A 120 -3.58 1.57 20.46
C GLN A 120 -3.47 1.00 21.88
#